data_AF-A0A3S1BR52-F1
#
_entry.id   AF-A0A3S1BR52-F1
#
_cell.length_a   1.000
_cell.length_b   1.000
_cell.length_c   1.000
_cell.angle_alpha   90.00
_cell.angle_beta   90.00
_cell.angle_gamma   90.00
#
_symmetry.space_group_name_H-M   'P 1'
#
loop_
_entity.id
_entity.type
_entity.pdbx_description
1 polymer ?
#
loop_
_entity_poly.entity_id
_entity_poly.type
_entity_poly.pdbx_seq_one_letter_code
_entity_poly.pdbx_strand_id
1 'polypeptide(L)' 'MKSFEIWSEGFADSRQICGAAYLGCAEGETFREACINFMETDKKHKQLRYFNKDTMTFWGCRLFDNEVDARKSFG' A
#
# COMPACT_ATOMS: atom_id res chain seq x y z
N MET A 1 -12.80 -11.28 -10.09
CA MET A 1 -12.46 -10.57 -8.84
C MET A 1 -11.61 -11.47 -7.96
N LYS A 2 -10.54 -10.93 -7.36
CA LYS A 2 -9.64 -11.63 -6.42
C LYS A 2 -9.38 -10.72 -5.22
N SER A 3 -9.12 -11.32 -4.06
CA SER A 3 -8.63 -10.59 -2.87
C SER A 3 -7.12 -10.41 -2.98
N PHE A 4 -6.65 -9.19 -2.77
CA PHE A 4 -5.24 -8.82 -2.75
C PHE A 4 -4.88 -8.33 -1.35
N GLU A 5 -3.77 -8.83 -0.83
CA GLU A 5 -3.09 -8.20 0.30
C GLU A 5 -2.43 -6.90 -0.19
N ILE A 6 -2.40 -5.89 0.67
CA ILE A 6 -1.81 -4.59 0.35
C ILE A 6 -0.71 -4.33 1.36
N TRP A 7 0.51 -4.38 0.86
CA TRP A 7 1.75 -4.13 1.59
C TRP A 7 2.35 -2.80 1.15
N SER A 8 2.90 -2.05 2.08
CA SER A 8 3.73 -0.87 1.83
C SER A 8 5.20 -1.27 1.94
N GLU A 9 6.05 -0.70 1.08
CA GLU A 9 7.49 -0.70 1.36
C GLU A 9 7.81 -0.03 2.69
N GLY A 10 9.01 -0.33 3.19
CA GLY A 10 9.58 0.36 4.33
C GLY A 10 9.95 1.80 4.02
N PHE A 11 10.18 2.58 5.07
CA PHE A 11 10.65 3.95 4.96
C PHE A 11 11.61 4.27 6.12
N ALA A 12 12.51 5.22 5.88
CA ALA A 12 13.34 5.83 6.90
C ALA A 12 13.18 7.35 6.84
N ASP A 13 12.87 7.95 7.98
CA ASP A 13 12.96 9.38 8.19
C ASP A 13 13.96 9.68 9.32
N SER A 14 14.14 10.96 9.67
CA SER A 14 15.09 11.36 10.73
C SER A 14 14.72 10.88 12.13
N ARG A 15 13.53 10.30 12.32
CA ARG A 15 12.96 9.90 13.61
C ARG A 15 12.73 8.40 13.72
N GLN A 16 12.47 7.70 12.61
CA GLN A 16 12.14 6.28 12.63
C GLN A 16 12.53 5.57 11.34
N ILE A 17 12.79 4.26 11.50
CA ILE A 17 12.95 3.31 10.40
C ILE A 17 11.83 2.28 10.56
N CYS A 18 11.05 2.08 9.51
CA CYS A 18 10.02 1.05 9.45
C CYS A 18 10.30 0.14 8.26
N GLY A 19 10.19 -1.17 8.47
CA GLY A 19 10.26 -2.15 7.38
C GLY A 19 8.95 -2.20 6.59
N ALA A 20 8.83 -3.19 5.70
CA ALA A 20 7.58 -3.43 4.99
C ALA A 20 6.40 -3.58 5.96
N ALA A 21 5.27 -2.95 5.63
CA ALA A 21 4.12 -2.85 6.51
C ALA A 21 2.85 -3.37 5.83
N TYR A 22 2.13 -4.26 6.50
CA TYR A 22 0.82 -4.70 6.05
C TYR A 22 -0.23 -3.61 6.33
N LEU A 23 -0.92 -3.16 5.29
CA LEU A 23 -1.96 -2.14 5.41
C LEU A 23 -3.35 -2.77 5.57
N GLY A 24 -3.61 -3.87 4.85
CA GLY A 24 -4.89 -4.56 4.84
C GLY A 24 -5.06 -5.38 3.56
N CYS A 25 -6.29 -5.79 3.28
CA CYS A 25 -6.65 -6.51 2.06
C CYS A 25 -7.90 -5.93 1.42
N ALA A 26 -8.01 -6.04 0.10
CA ALA A 26 -9.19 -5.61 -0.65
C ALA A 26 -9.36 -6.42 -1.93
N GLU A 27 -10.59 -6.43 -2.43
CA GLU A 27 -10.95 -7.16 -3.65
C GLU A 27 -10.89 -6.24 -4.88
N GLY A 28 -10.44 -6.78 -6.01
CA GLY A 28 -10.39 -6.09 -7.31
C GLY A 28 -10.19 -7.05 -8.48
N GLU A 29 -10.30 -6.58 -9.72
CA GLU A 29 -9.86 -7.36 -10.89
C GLU A 29 -8.35 -7.26 -11.08
N THR A 30 -7.78 -6.12 -10.69
CA THR A 30 -6.34 -5.86 -10.67
C THR A 30 -5.88 -5.40 -9.30
N PHE A 31 -4.57 -5.51 -9.01
CA PHE A 31 -4.00 -4.96 -7.79
C PHE A 31 -4.25 -3.45 -7.64
N ARG A 32 -4.18 -2.71 -8.77
CA ARG A 32 -4.51 -1.28 -8.82
C ARG A 32 -5.92 -1.00 -8.33
N GLU A 33 -6.90 -1.74 -8.83
CA GLU A 33 -8.29 -1.60 -8.39
C GLU A 33 -8.47 -1.99 -6.93
N ALA A 34 -7.82 -3.06 -6.48
CA ALA A 34 -7.85 -3.45 -5.06
C ALA A 34 -7.32 -2.32 -4.15
N CYS A 35 -6.21 -1.66 -4.53
CA CYS A 35 -5.72 -0.49 -3.79
C CYS A 35 -6.71 0.69 -3.81
N ILE A 36 -7.34 0.99 -4.94
CA ILE A 36 -8.36 2.05 -5.04
C ILE A 36 -9.53 1.71 -4.11
N ASN A 37 -10.07 0.50 -4.23
CA ASN A 37 -11.18 0.02 -3.41
C ASN A 37 -10.82 0.06 -1.91
N PHE A 38 -9.62 -0.38 -1.53
CA PHE A 38 -9.13 -0.28 -0.15
C PHE A 38 -9.15 1.16 0.37
N MET A 39 -8.61 2.10 -0.39
CA MET A 39 -8.51 3.51 0.02
C MET A 39 -9.86 4.25 0.03
N GLU A 40 -10.82 3.82 -0.80
CA GLU A 40 -12.18 4.37 -0.86
C GLU A 40 -13.09 3.83 0.25
N THR A 41 -12.95 2.54 0.56
CA THR A 41 -13.85 1.83 1.49
C THR A 41 -13.37 1.87 2.94
N ASP A 42 -12.06 1.92 3.18
CA ASP A 42 -11.57 1.85 4.54
C ASP A 42 -11.81 3.17 5.29
N LYS A 43 -12.72 3.11 6.27
CA LYS A 43 -13.10 4.28 7.09
C LYS A 43 -11.94 4.81 7.95
N LYS A 44 -10.92 3.97 8.21
CA LYS A 44 -9.73 4.33 8.99
C LYS A 44 -8.67 5.03 8.13
N HIS A 45 -8.58 4.67 6.85
CA HIS A 45 -7.67 5.22 5.85
C HIS A 45 -8.38 5.87 4.68
N LYS A 46 -9.47 6.62 4.91
CA LYS A 46 -10.01 7.63 3.96
C LYS A 46 -8.98 8.75 3.73
N GLN A 47 -7.89 8.35 3.11
CA GLN A 47 -6.63 9.04 2.96
C GLN A 47 -6.27 9.01 1.48
N LEU A 48 -7.28 9.01 0.60
CA LEU A 48 -7.14 9.20 -0.85
C LEU A 48 -6.21 10.36 -1.19
N ARG A 49 -6.18 11.41 -0.34
CA ARG A 49 -5.25 12.55 -0.50
C ARG A 49 -3.76 12.18 -0.45
N TYR A 50 -3.41 11.04 0.16
CA TYR A 50 -2.04 10.54 0.26
C TYR A 50 -1.80 9.31 -0.63
N PHE A 51 -2.83 8.84 -1.32
CA PHE A 51 -2.71 7.78 -2.31
C PHE A 51 -2.55 8.40 -3.70
N ASN A 52 -1.41 8.15 -4.33
CA ASN A 52 -1.19 8.50 -5.72
C ASN A 52 -1.42 7.27 -6.59
N LYS A 53 -2.55 7.28 -7.31
CA LYS A 53 -2.93 6.20 -8.23
C LYS A 53 -1.94 6.05 -9.39
N ASP A 54 -1.32 7.12 -9.88
CA ASP A 54 -0.46 7.06 -11.05
C ASP A 54 0.86 6.36 -10.71
N THR A 55 1.38 6.60 -9.50
CA THR A 55 2.64 5.98 -9.02
C THR A 55 2.44 4.76 -8.12
N MET A 56 1.18 4.41 -7.78
CA MET A 56 0.86 3.33 -6.84
C MET A 56 1.57 3.49 -5.48
N THR A 57 1.54 4.71 -4.94
CA THR A 57 2.16 5.04 -3.65
C THR A 57 1.15 5.55 -2.64
N PHE A 58 1.34 5.19 -1.37
CA PHE A 58 0.60 5.71 -0.23
C PHE A 58 1.58 6.35 0.74
N TRP A 59 1.38 7.63 1.08
CA TRP A 59 2.37 8.40 1.86
C TRP A 59 3.79 8.37 1.27
N GLY A 60 3.88 8.35 -0.06
CA GLY A 60 5.16 8.26 -0.78
C GLY A 60 5.78 6.87 -0.81
N CYS A 61 5.24 5.89 -0.07
CA CYS A 61 5.71 4.51 -0.07
C CYS A 61 4.97 3.70 -1.15
N ARG A 62 5.70 2.97 -1.98
CA ARG A 62 5.14 2.09 -3.01
C ARG A 62 4.36 0.92 -2.39
N LEU A 63 3.26 0.56 -3.04
CA LEU A 63 2.41 -0.55 -2.66
C LEU A 63 2.71 -1.82 -3.45
N PHE A 64 2.57 -2.97 -2.79
CA PHE A 64 2.82 -4.31 -3.30
C PHE A 64 1.71 -5.27 -2.90
N ASP A 65 1.49 -6.30 -3.70
CA ASP A 65 0.52 -7.36 -3.44
C ASP A 65 1.07 -8.49 -2.54
N ASN A 66 2.33 -8.35 -2.10
CA ASN A 66 3.01 -9.31 -1.25
C ASN A 66 4.11 -8.66 -0.40
N GLU A 67 4.39 -9.26 0.76
CA GLU A 67 5.40 -8.78 1.72
C GLU A 67 6.83 -8.87 1.19
N VAL A 68 7.14 -9.93 0.43
CA VAL A 68 8.50 -10.24 0.00
C VAL A 68 9.05 -9.14 -0.89
N ASP A 69 8.25 -8.66 -1.85
CA ASP A 69 8.63 -7.60 -2.76
C ASP A 69 8.62 -6.23 -2.06
N ALA A 70 7.67 -5.98 -1.16
CA ALA A 70 7.65 -4.78 -0.34
C ALA A 70 8.92 -4.65 0.51
N ARG A 71 9.40 -5.75 1.09
CA ARG A 71 10.64 -5.79 1.87
C ARG A 71 11.87 -5.56 1.00
N LYS A 72 11.93 -6.15 -0.20
CA LYS A 72 13.05 -5.95 -1.14
C LYS A 72 13.13 -4.52 -1.68
N SER A 73 11.99 -3.81 -1.78
CA SER A 73 11.97 -2.42 -2.28
C SER A 73 12.72 -1.47 -1.36
N PHE A 74 12.72 -1.75 -0.06
CA PHE A 74 13.39 -0.96 0.97
C PHE A 74 14.58 -1.73 1.56
N GLY A 75 15.69 -1.73 0.82
CA GLY A 75 17.05 -2.03 1.30
C GLY A 75 17.26 -3.39 1.96
#